data_AF-A0A954VG59-F1
#
_entry.id   AF-A0A954VG59-F1
#
_cell.length_a   1.000
_cell.length_b   1.000
_cell.length_c   1.000
_cell.angle_alpha   90.00
_cell.angle_beta   90.00
_cell.angle_gamma   90.00
#
_symmetry.space_group_name_H-M   'P 1'
#
loop_
_entity.id
_entity.type
_entity.pdbx_description
1 polymer ?
#
loop_
_entity_poly.entity_id
_entity_poly.type
_entity_poly.pdbx_seq_one_letter_code
_entity_poly.pdbx_strand_id
1 'polypeptide(L)'
;MTRLLKEHLAFGAPGIEPRWTRSDKDGIGTAYSASSLVWWTLSAGILNEVYFPTIDHPQIRDLQFMVTDGETFCHDERRHTKTSIERLCGDSLGYRI
;
A
#
# COMPACT_ATOMS: atom_id res chain seq x y z
N MET A 1 -20.65 13.31 -2.41
CA MET A 1 -20.21 14.35 -1.46
C MET A 1 -20.31 13.77 -0.05
N THR A 2 -19.20 13.30 0.52
CA THR A 2 -19.18 12.55 1.79
C THR A 2 -19.35 13.52 2.96
N ARG A 3 -20.40 13.33 3.77
CA ARG A 3 -20.64 14.12 4.99
C ARG A 3 -19.81 13.52 6.12
N LEU A 4 -18.67 14.14 6.44
CA LEU A 4 -17.89 13.76 7.62
C LEU A 4 -18.73 14.04 8.87
N LEU A 5 -19.01 12.99 9.65
CA LEU A 5 -19.67 13.14 10.94
C LEU A 5 -18.69 13.85 11.89
N LYS A 6 -18.93 15.14 12.15
CA LYS A 6 -18.08 16.00 12.99
C LYS A 6 -18.06 15.60 14.47
N GLU A 7 -18.89 14.65 14.89
CA GLU A 7 -19.21 14.48 16.31
C GLU A 7 -18.25 13.57 17.09
N HIS A 8 -17.29 12.91 16.45
CA HIS A 8 -16.29 12.09 17.15
C HIS A 8 -14.95 12.11 16.41
N LEU A 9 -14.21 13.22 16.54
CA LEU A 9 -12.85 13.30 16.00
C LEU A 9 -11.94 12.29 16.70
N ALA A 10 -11.12 11.58 15.92
CA ALA A 10 -10.09 10.72 16.48
C ALA A 10 -9.12 11.56 17.34
N PHE A 11 -8.73 11.02 18.49
CA PHE A 11 -7.70 11.64 19.34
C PHE A 11 -6.32 11.51 18.69
N GLY A 12 -5.35 12.29 19.16
CA GLY A 12 -3.95 12.18 18.70
C GLY A 12 -3.59 13.06 17.50
N ALA A 13 -4.41 14.06 17.15
CA ALA A 13 -4.06 15.06 16.15
C ALA A 13 -2.74 15.79 16.50
N PRO A 14 -1.87 16.08 15.50
CA PRO A 14 -2.04 15.87 14.05
C PRO A 14 -1.68 14.45 13.54
N GLY A 15 -1.34 13.52 14.44
CA GLY A 15 -0.77 12.22 14.11
C GLY A 15 0.76 12.21 14.27
N ILE A 16 1.35 11.02 14.14
CA ILE A 16 2.80 10.85 14.11
C ILE A 16 3.31 11.26 12.72
N GLU A 17 4.43 12.00 12.68
CA GLU A 17 5.05 12.43 11.42
C GLU A 17 5.29 11.23 10.48
N PRO A 18 4.76 11.26 9.25
CA PRO A 18 4.94 10.17 8.31
C PRO A 18 6.41 10.07 7.87
N ARG A 19 6.83 8.84 7.58
CA ARG A 19 8.14 8.54 7.00
C ARG A 19 7.95 7.82 5.67
N TRP A 20 8.85 8.06 4.72
CA TRP A 20 8.91 7.32 3.47
C TRP A 20 9.14 5.83 3.70
N THR A 21 8.64 5.02 2.77
CA THR A 21 8.87 3.57 2.83
C THR A 21 10.28 3.25 2.37
N ARG A 22 10.58 1.96 2.41
CA ARG A 22 11.82 1.38 1.91
C ARG A 22 11.96 1.58 0.40
N SER A 23 13.15 1.89 -0.08
CA SER A 23 13.41 2.09 -1.51
C SER A 23 13.70 0.79 -2.27
N ASP A 24 13.91 -0.34 -1.60
CA ASP A 24 14.03 -1.66 -2.22
C ASP A 24 12.64 -2.17 -2.63
N LYS A 25 12.36 -2.10 -3.93
CA LYS A 25 11.08 -2.54 -4.49
C LYS A 25 11.23 -3.91 -5.11
N ASP A 26 10.32 -4.81 -4.74
CA ASP A 26 10.20 -6.15 -5.33
C ASP A 26 9.49 -6.10 -6.68
N GLY A 27 8.62 -5.10 -6.88
CA GLY A 27 7.88 -4.92 -8.11
C GLY A 27 7.31 -3.51 -8.26
N ILE A 28 7.09 -3.13 -9.51
CA ILE A 28 6.38 -1.90 -9.89
C ILE A 28 5.39 -2.22 -11.01
N GLY A 29 4.36 -1.39 -11.16
CA GLY A 29 3.44 -1.52 -12.26
C GLY A 29 2.59 -0.29 -12.54
N THR A 30 2.12 -0.22 -13.77
CA THR A 30 1.11 0.72 -14.28
C THR A 30 0.47 0.11 -15.52
N ALA A 31 -0.67 0.63 -15.95
CA ALA A 31 -1.24 0.21 -17.21
C ALA A 31 -0.38 0.72 -18.38
N TYR A 32 -0.36 -0.01 -19.49
CA TYR A 32 0.26 0.47 -20.72
C TYR A 32 -0.46 1.70 -21.30
N SER A 33 -1.78 1.79 -21.09
CA SER A 33 -2.60 2.89 -21.59
C SER A 33 -2.38 4.17 -20.78
N ALA A 34 -2.19 5.30 -21.48
CA ALA A 34 -2.17 6.63 -20.88
C ALA A 34 -3.50 7.08 -20.26
N SER A 35 -4.59 6.32 -20.48
CA SER A 35 -5.88 6.57 -19.81
C SER A 35 -5.86 6.23 -18.32
N SER A 36 -4.92 5.41 -17.86
CA SER A 36 -4.71 5.13 -16.44
C SER A 36 -3.50 5.92 -15.95
N LEU A 37 -3.72 6.79 -14.97
CA LEU A 37 -2.69 7.62 -14.36
C LEU A 37 -2.28 7.09 -12.99
N VAL A 38 -2.30 5.76 -12.83
CA VAL A 38 -2.00 5.11 -11.55
C VAL A 38 -0.74 4.28 -11.71
N TRP A 39 0.23 4.54 -10.84
CA TRP A 39 1.42 3.73 -10.67
C TRP A 39 1.44 3.17 -9.27
N TRP A 40 2.01 1.99 -9.09
CA TRP A 40 2.13 1.39 -7.77
C TRP A 40 3.44 0.60 -7.63
N THR A 41 3.82 0.36 -6.37
CA THR A 41 5.03 -0.37 -6.01
C THR A 41 4.73 -1.43 -4.96
N LEU A 42 5.54 -2.49 -4.94
CA LEU A 42 5.51 -3.56 -3.95
C LEU A 42 6.85 -3.62 -3.24
N SER A 43 6.82 -3.79 -1.93
CA SER A 43 8.01 -4.15 -1.15
C SER A 43 7.61 -4.99 0.07
N ALA A 44 8.42 -6.00 0.37
CA ALA A 44 8.23 -6.88 1.52
C ALA A 44 6.82 -7.49 1.61
N GLY A 45 6.23 -7.82 0.46
CA GLY A 45 4.95 -8.52 0.38
C GLY A 45 3.72 -7.67 0.58
N ILE A 46 3.83 -6.34 0.48
CA ILE A 46 2.68 -5.45 0.58
C ILE A 46 2.72 -4.40 -0.53
N LEU A 47 1.58 -3.75 -0.76
CA LEU A 47 1.49 -2.57 -1.61
C LEU A 47 2.03 -1.36 -0.83
N ASN A 48 2.96 -0.63 -1.43
CA ASN A 48 3.53 0.57 -0.81
C ASN A 48 3.03 1.83 -1.52
N GLU A 49 3.94 2.60 -2.14
CA GLU A 49 3.56 3.84 -2.77
C GLU A 49 2.68 3.60 -3.99
N VAL A 50 1.53 4.28 -4.00
CA VAL A 50 0.64 4.42 -5.16
C VAL A 50 0.65 5.89 -5.56
N TYR A 51 0.94 6.16 -6.83
CA TYR A 51 1.10 7.51 -7.38
C TYR A 51 -0.07 7.84 -8.30
N PHE A 52 -0.58 9.06 -8.14
CA PHE A 52 -1.66 9.64 -8.94
C PHE A 52 -1.74 11.14 -8.64
N PRO A 53 -2.05 12.03 -9.60
CA PRO A 53 -2.25 11.78 -11.03
C PRO A 53 -0.94 11.74 -11.84
N THR A 54 0.19 12.08 -11.21
CA THR A 54 1.51 12.08 -11.82
C THR A 54 2.44 11.16 -11.01
N ILE A 55 3.49 10.64 -11.66
CA ILE A 55 4.41 9.65 -11.09
C ILE A 55 5.23 10.17 -9.89
N ASP A 56 5.29 11.49 -9.71
CA ASP A 56 5.96 12.17 -8.60
C ASP A 56 5.01 12.52 -7.44
N HIS A 57 3.73 12.13 -7.53
CA HIS A 57 2.71 12.45 -6.53
C HIS A 57 2.20 11.18 -5.81
N PRO A 58 2.90 10.67 -4.78
CA PRO A 58 2.45 9.52 -4.01
C PRO A 58 1.24 9.88 -3.14
N GLN A 59 0.21 9.04 -3.17
CA GLN A 59 -1.07 9.22 -2.46
C GLN A 59 -1.29 8.18 -1.35
N ILE A 60 -0.69 7.00 -1.52
CA ILE A 60 -0.71 5.92 -0.53
C ILE A 60 0.73 5.63 -0.15
N ARG A 61 0.94 5.26 1.12
CA ARG A 61 2.26 4.86 1.63
C ARG A 61 2.38 3.35 1.79
N ASP A 62 1.48 2.74 2.55
CA ASP A 62 1.43 1.29 2.79
C ASP A 62 -0.05 0.87 2.77
N LEU A 63 -0.33 -0.23 2.09
CA LEU A 63 -1.62 -0.93 2.14
C LEU A 63 -1.33 -2.42 2.33
N GLN A 64 -1.83 -2.96 3.44
CA GLN A 64 -1.56 -4.31 3.88
C GLN A 64 -2.71 -4.85 4.72
N PHE A 65 -2.71 -6.15 4.95
CA PHE A 65 -3.61 -6.80 5.87
C PHE A 65 -3.11 -6.75 7.32
N MET A 66 -4.07 -6.64 8.24
CA MET A 66 -3.88 -6.88 9.67
C MET A 66 -4.72 -8.11 10.04
N VAL A 67 -4.10 -9.10 10.67
CA VAL A 67 -4.75 -10.36 11.04
C VAL A 67 -4.74 -10.50 12.56
N THR A 68 -5.89 -10.73 13.17
CA THR A 68 -6.02 -10.87 14.63
C THR A 68 -6.95 -12.02 14.96
N ASP A 69 -6.73 -12.67 16.10
CA ASP A 69 -7.68 -13.59 16.72
C ASP A 69 -8.75 -12.88 17.56
N GLY A 70 -8.64 -11.56 17.73
CA GLY A 70 -9.52 -10.75 18.57
C GLY A 70 -9.21 -10.81 20.06
N GLU A 71 -8.19 -11.55 20.48
CA GLU A 71 -7.90 -11.79 21.90
C GLU A 71 -6.41 -11.65 22.23
N THR A 72 -5.53 -12.38 21.56
CA THR A 72 -4.13 -12.55 21.98
C THR A 72 -3.11 -11.97 21.01
N PHE A 73 -3.41 -11.85 19.72
CA PHE A 73 -2.46 -11.32 18.75
C PHE A 73 -3.10 -10.38 17.72
N CYS A 74 -2.28 -9.46 17.21
CA CYS A 74 -2.59 -8.64 16.04
C CYS A 74 -1.32 -8.56 15.17
N HIS A 75 -1.35 -9.24 14.03
CA HIS A 75 -0.24 -9.43 13.13
C HIS A 75 -0.36 -8.52 11.92
N ASP A 76 0.68 -7.71 11.72
CA ASP A 76 1.01 -7.00 10.48
C ASP A 76 1.56 -7.98 9.45
N GLU A 77 0.96 -8.00 8.25
CA GLU A 77 1.31 -8.89 7.13
C GLU A 77 2.80 -8.84 6.81
N ARG A 78 3.35 -7.63 6.59
CA ARG A 78 4.76 -7.45 6.22
C ARG A 78 5.73 -7.99 7.26
N ARG A 79 5.41 -7.91 8.56
CA ARG A 79 6.35 -8.23 9.65
C ARG A 79 6.22 -9.64 10.19
N HIS A 80 5.02 -10.21 10.23
CA HIS A 80 4.73 -11.45 10.93
C HIS A 80 4.41 -12.62 10.01
N THR A 81 4.43 -12.41 8.69
CA THR A 81 4.17 -13.46 7.71
C THR A 81 5.39 -13.72 6.83
N LYS A 82 5.37 -14.84 6.10
CA LYS A 82 6.33 -15.13 5.05
C LYS A 82 5.64 -14.89 3.71
N THR A 83 6.25 -14.06 2.89
CA THR A 83 5.74 -13.68 1.58
C THR A 83 6.58 -14.32 0.47
N SER A 84 5.93 -14.56 -0.67
CA SER A 84 6.58 -14.82 -1.96
C SER A 84 5.98 -13.90 -3.00
N ILE A 85 6.81 -13.36 -3.90
CA ILE A 85 6.33 -12.48 -4.96
C ILE A 85 6.68 -13.11 -6.31
N GLU A 86 5.67 -13.25 -7.16
CA GLU A 86 5.81 -13.86 -8.48
C GLU A 86 5.11 -13.01 -9.53
N ARG A 87 5.71 -12.85 -10.72
CA ARG A 87 5.02 -12.20 -11.85
C ARG A 87 3.93 -13.13 -12.38
N LEU A 88 2.76 -12.58 -12.66
CA LEU A 88 1.63 -13.32 -13.22
C LEU A 88 1.96 -13.88 -14.62
N CYS A 89 2.73 -13.14 -15.41
CA CYS A 89 3.32 -13.62 -16.65
C CYS A 89 4.61 -12.85 -17.01
N GLY A 90 5.44 -13.42 -17.89
CA GLY A 90 6.74 -12.86 -18.28
C GLY A 90 6.68 -11.50 -18.99
N ASP A 91 5.54 -11.16 -19.57
CA ASP A 91 5.37 -9.95 -20.39
C ASP A 91 4.45 -8.89 -19.74
N SER A 92 3.95 -9.13 -18.52
CA SER A 92 3.12 -8.15 -17.80
C SER A 92 3.75 -7.71 -16.48
N LEU A 93 3.44 -6.48 -16.06
CA LEU A 93 3.77 -5.95 -14.75
C LEU A 93 2.66 -6.24 -13.73
N GLY A 94 2.13 -7.47 -13.76
CA GLY A 94 1.20 -7.99 -12.77
C GLY A 94 1.91 -8.99 -11.85
N TYR A 95 1.56 -8.99 -10.57
CA TYR A 95 2.23 -9.80 -9.54
C TYR A 95 1.20 -10.51 -8.68
N ARG A 96 1.56 -11.70 -8.20
CA ARG A 96 0.91 -12.44 -7.14
C ARG A 96 1.79 -12.37 -5.90
N ILE A 97 1.15 -12.08 -4.78
CA ILE A 97 1.72 -12.03 -3.45
C ILE A 97 0.98 -13.07 -2.60
#